data_AF-A0A5J5EIR7-F1
#
_entry.id   AF-A0A5J5EIR7-F1
#
_cell.length_a   1.000
_cell.length_b   1.000
_cell.length_c   1.000
_cell.angle_alpha   90.00
_cell.angle_beta   90.00
_cell.angle_gamma   90.00
#
_symmetry.space_group_name_H-M   'P 1'
#
loop_
_entity.id
_entity.type
_entity.pdbx_description
1 polymer ?
#
loop_
_entity_poly.entity_id
_entity_poly.type
_entity_poly.pdbx_seq_one_letter_code
_entity_poly.pdbx_strand_id
1 'polypeptide(L)' 'MKGLSTNDARLIARVIRMHYDPDPRHMLFVKEVYQQRYGRTLAERLRKDTKGAYREVLLKVVEGRTDLGAEALF' A
#
# COMPACT_ATOMS: atom_id res chain seq x y z
N MET A 1 3.18 10.44 -5.09
CA MET A 1 3.24 11.86 -4.70
C MET A 1 3.21 12.74 -5.93
N LYS A 2 2.52 13.88 -5.90
CA LYS A 2 2.65 14.92 -6.94
C LYS A 2 3.80 15.84 -6.51
N GLY A 3 4.70 16.21 -7.42
CA GLY A 3 5.84 17.09 -7.14
C GLY A 3 7.20 16.39 -7.21
N LEU A 4 8.27 17.19 -7.03
CA LEU A 4 9.68 16.77 -7.12
C LEU A 4 10.13 15.84 -5.97
N SER A 5 9.35 15.73 -4.89
CA SER A 5 9.68 14.89 -3.74
C SER A 5 8.45 14.17 -3.15
N THR A 6 8.75 13.16 -2.33
CA THR A 6 7.76 12.42 -1.55
C THR A 6 7.64 13.05 -0.17
N ASN A 7 6.43 13.46 0.22
CA ASN A 7 6.12 13.70 1.63
C ASN A 7 6.03 12.35 2.37
N ASP A 8 7.19 11.84 2.80
CA ASP A 8 7.33 10.50 3.36
C ASP A 8 6.47 10.30 4.62
N ALA A 9 6.37 11.32 5.48
CA ALA A 9 5.55 11.27 6.69
C ALA A 9 4.06 10.99 6.36
N ARG A 10 3.51 11.69 5.36
CA ARG A 10 2.13 11.44 4.91
C ARG A 10 1.98 10.10 4.21
N LEU A 11 2.99 9.66 3.46
CA LEU A 11 2.96 8.37 2.78
C LEU A 11 2.92 7.23 3.81
N ILE A 12 3.83 7.25 4.78
CA ILE A 12 3.91 6.28 5.88
C ILE A 12 2.60 6.26 6.65
N ALA A 13 2.11 7.41 7.12
CA ALA A 13 0.87 7.48 7.90
C ALA A 13 -0.35 6.93 7.15
N ARG A 14 -0.40 7.10 5.81
CA ARG A 14 -1.48 6.50 5.00
C ARG A 14 -1.30 4.98 4.87
N VAL A 15 -0.11 4.51 4.52
CA VAL A 15 0.17 3.07 4.34
C VAL A 15 -0.10 2.29 5.63
N ILE A 16 0.35 2.81 6.77
CA ILE A 16 0.10 2.22 8.08
C ILE A 16 -1.40 2.19 8.40
N ARG A 17 -2.13 3.29 8.23
CA ARG A 17 -3.58 3.31 8.50
C ARG A 17 -4.36 2.32 7.64
N MET A 18 -4.02 2.19 6.36
CA MET A 18 -4.67 1.23 5.46
C MET A 18 -4.35 -0.23 5.86
N HIS A 19 -3.15 -0.48 6.39
CA HIS A 19 -2.74 -1.81 6.84
C HIS A 19 -3.41 -2.24 8.15
N TYR A 20 -3.58 -1.31 9.09
CA TYR A 20 -4.18 -1.57 10.40
C TYR A 20 -5.71 -1.37 10.44
N ASP A 21 -6.37 -1.23 9.30
CA ASP A 21 -7.83 -1.19 9.25
C ASP A 21 -8.42 -2.49 9.86
N PRO A 22 -9.47 -2.46 10.68
CA PRO A 22 -10.01 -3.68 11.28
C PRO A 22 -10.53 -4.70 10.25
N ASP A 23 -10.98 -4.27 9.06
CA ASP A 23 -11.43 -5.19 8.01
C ASP A 23 -10.24 -5.67 7.17
N PRO A 24 -9.88 -6.97 7.18
CA PRO A 24 -8.77 -7.49 6.37
C PRO A 24 -8.93 -7.23 4.86
N ARG A 25 -10.17 -7.10 4.38
CA ARG A 25 -10.48 -6.82 2.97
C ARG A 25 -10.24 -5.37 2.59
N HIS A 26 -10.12 -4.45 3.55
CA HIS A 26 -9.91 -3.03 3.30
C HIS A 26 -8.72 -2.79 2.35
N MET A 27 -7.61 -3.50 2.56
CA MET A 27 -6.42 -3.37 1.70
C MET A 27 -6.68 -3.84 0.25
N LEU A 28 -7.51 -4.87 0.06
CA LEU A 28 -7.92 -5.32 -1.27
C LEU A 28 -8.70 -4.23 -2.00
N PHE A 29 -9.70 -3.65 -1.34
CA PHE A 29 -10.49 -2.53 -1.89
C PHE A 29 -9.62 -1.31 -2.20
N VAL A 30 -8.69 -0.95 -1.31
CA VAL A 30 -7.75 0.15 -1.56
C VAL A 30 -6.94 -0.11 -2.82
N LYS A 31 -6.40 -1.32 -3.01
CA LYS A 31 -5.61 -1.67 -4.20
C LYS A 31 -6.45 -1.57 -5.47
N GLU A 32 -7.67 -2.10 -5.46
CA GLU A 32 -8.59 -2.09 -6.59
C GLU A 32 -8.98 -0.65 -6.97
N VAL A 33 -9.46 0.14 -6.01
CA VAL A 33 -9.87 1.53 -6.24
C VAL A 33 -8.67 2.38 -6.69
N TYR A 34 -7.48 2.14 -6.14
CA TYR A 34 -6.27 2.84 -6.57
C TYR A 34 -5.94 2.54 -8.04
N GLN A 35 -6.00 1.27 -8.44
CA GLN A 35 -5.78 0.84 -9.82
C GLN A 35 -6.79 1.50 -10.77
N GLN A 36 -8.08 1.41 -10.46
CA GLN A 36 -9.15 1.99 -11.28
C GLN A 36 -8.98 3.51 -11.43
N ARG A 37 -8.62 4.20 -10.35
CA ARG A 37 -8.50 5.67 -10.33
C ARG A 37 -7.25 6.20 -11.03
N TYR A 38 -6.13 5.47 -10.95
CA TYR A 38 -4.82 5.98 -11.37
C TYR A 38 -4.18 5.20 -12.52
N GLY A 39 -4.82 4.11 -12.99
CA GLY A 39 -4.32 3.28 -14.10
C GLY A 39 -3.03 2.52 -13.79
N ARG A 40 -2.66 2.38 -12.52
CA ARG A 40 -1.47 1.65 -12.05
C ARG A 40 -1.65 1.23 -10.60
N THR A 41 -0.91 0.22 -10.18
CA THR A 41 -1.08 -0.36 -8.86
C THR A 41 -0.44 0.53 -7.80
N LEU A 42 -0.92 0.40 -6.55
CA LEU A 42 -0.30 1.06 -5.41
C LEU A 42 1.18 0.63 -5.25
N ALA A 43 1.48 -0.65 -5.50
CA ALA A 43 2.84 -1.19 -5.43
C ALA A 43 3.77 -0.56 -6.49
N GLU A 44 3.33 -0.47 -7.75
CA GLU A 44 4.11 0.22 -8.81
C GLU A 44 4.35 1.68 -8.46
N ARG A 45 3.35 2.36 -7.88
CA ARG A 45 3.53 3.73 -7.40
C ARG A 45 4.62 3.83 -6.33
N LEU A 46 4.58 2.95 -5.32
CA LEU A 46 5.59 2.92 -4.26
C LEU A 46 6.99 2.64 -4.83
N ARG A 47 7.11 1.70 -5.77
CA ARG A 47 8.38 1.38 -6.43
C ARG A 47 8.99 2.57 -7.18
N LYS A 48 8.15 3.39 -7.82
CA LYS A 48 8.59 4.58 -8.55
C LYS A 48 9.01 5.73 -7.63
N ASP A 49 8.26 5.96 -6.56
CA ASP A 49 8.39 7.18 -5.74
C ASP A 49 9.27 6.99 -4.48
N THR A 50 9.71 5.76 -4.18
CA THR A 50 10.53 5.42 -3.00
C THR A 50 11.67 4.47 -3.36
N LYS A 51 12.71 4.39 -2.53
CA LYS A 51 13.92 3.59 -2.78
C LYS A 51 14.46 2.95 -1.50
N GLY A 52 15.35 1.97 -1.67
CA GLY A 52 16.07 1.31 -0.57
C GLY A 52 15.16 0.58 0.42
N ALA A 53 15.65 0.34 1.64
CA ALA A 53 14.92 -0.39 2.67
C ALA A 53 13.54 0.22 2.99
N TYR A 54 13.42 1.54 2.91
CA TYR A 54 12.16 2.25 3.08
C TYR A 54 11.08 1.74 2.12
N ARG A 55 11.41 1.59 0.83
CA ARG A 55 10.50 1.03 -0.17
C ARG A 55 10.10 -0.39 0.18
N GLU A 56 11.08 -1.23 0.52
CA GLU A 56 10.83 -2.66 0.77
C GLU A 56 9.88 -2.86 1.95
N VAL A 57 10.03 -2.06 3.02
CA VAL A 57 9.09 -2.07 4.15
C VAL A 57 7.70 -1.64 3.73
N LEU A 58 7.55 -0.54 2.98
CA LEU A 58 6.23 -0.09 2.52
C LEU A 58 5.54 -1.11 1.61
N LEU A 59 6.30 -1.77 0.74
CA LEU A 59 5.78 -2.84 -0.11
C LEU A 59 5.29 -4.01 0.73
N LYS A 60 6.09 -4.49 1.69
CA LYS A 60 5.67 -5.55 2.61
C LYS A 60 4.42 -5.19 3.41
N VAL A 61 4.26 -3.94 3.84
CA VAL A 61 3.04 -3.51 4.54
C VAL A 61 1.81 -3.54 3.63
N VAL A 62 1.96 -3.17 2.35
CA VAL A 62 0.86 -3.20 1.37
C VAL A 62 0.57 -4.62 0.87
N GLU A 63 1.59 -5.46 0.70
CA GLU A 63 1.50 -6.84 0.20
C GLU A 63 1.12 -7.84 1.32
N GLY A 64 1.62 -7.61 2.54
CA GLY A 64 1.52 -8.43 3.76
C GLY A 64 0.12 -8.69 4.35
N ARG A 65 -0.91 -8.09 3.76
CA ARG A 65 -2.33 -8.35 4.11
C ARG A 65 -3.07 -9.10 3.01
N THR A 66 -2.44 -9.28 1.85
CA THR A 66 -3.02 -9.99 0.70
C THR A 66 -2.48 -11.41 0.54
N ASP A 67 -1.38 -11.71 1.23
CA ASP A 67 -0.67 -12.99 1.39
C ASP A 67 -1.01 -13.72 2.70
N LEU A 68 -1.74 -13.10 3.63
CA LEU A 68 -2.65 -13.80 4.55
C LEU A 68 -3.81 -14.40 3.72
N GLY A 69 -3.46 -15.22 2.75
CA GLY A 69 -4.41 -15.86 1.85
C GLY A 69 -5.32 -16.74 2.67
N ALA A 70 -6.63 -16.61 2.46
CA ALA A 70 -7.69 -17.61 2.63
C ALA A 70 -7.85 -18.36 3.98
N GLU A 71 -6.83 -18.48 4.83
CA GLU A 71 -6.79 -19.26 6.06
C GLU A 71 -7.19 -18.42 7.29
N ALA A 72 -7.03 -17.10 7.24
CA ALA A 72 -7.45 -16.19 8.32
C ALA A 72 -8.92 -15.73 8.20
N LEU A 73 -9.69 -16.32 7.27
CA LEU A 73 -11.09 -15.98 7.01
C LEU A 73 -12.08 -17.07 7.45
N PHE A 74 -11.66 -18.01 8.30
CA PHE A 74 -12.52 -18.95 9.02
C PHE A 74 -12.37 -18.77 10.53
#